data_AF-A0A517MMF7-F1
#
_entry.id   AF-A0A517MMF7-F1
#
_cell.length_a   1.000
_cell.length_b   1.000
_cell.length_c   1.000
_cell.angle_alpha   90.00
_cell.angle_beta   90.00
_cell.angle_gamma   90.00
#
_symmetry.space_group_name_H-M   'P 1'
#
loop_
_entity.id
_entity.type
_entity.pdbx_description
1 polymer ?
#
loop_
_entity_poly.entity_id
_entity_poly.type
_entity_poly.pdbx_seq_one_letter_code
_entity_poly.pdbx_strand_id
1 'polypeptide(L)'
;MPIREFMNELPEALHSCNFADQIENVWRHFPRNQLLVLRFQEMVDAPNETIRRCFEFLELPILTSTSHRLKNNRTDYQANRQVMKILKTVKNVPLVGRSLSLMPNELRAEIYQKVVTSCIGKRLAAGHFKQLDPYDNSLKTELQSLFRPSIDRLEQILGWDLTDWKATTHA
;
A
#
# COMPACT_ATOMS: atom_id res chain seq x y z
N MET A 1 -4.10 -19.96 -13.35
CA MET A 1 -5.43 -19.60 -13.86
C MET A 1 -5.22 -18.63 -15.04
N PRO A 2 -5.69 -18.95 -16.25
CA PRO A 2 -5.68 -18.04 -17.39
C PRO A 2 -6.43 -16.75 -17.04
N ILE A 3 -5.91 -15.58 -17.42
CA ILE A 3 -6.54 -14.31 -17.07
C ILE A 3 -7.96 -14.20 -17.58
N ARG A 4 -8.29 -14.78 -18.73
CA ARG A 4 -9.65 -14.77 -19.24
C ARG A 4 -10.65 -15.42 -18.27
N GLU A 5 -10.22 -16.46 -17.55
CA GLU A 5 -11.06 -17.06 -16.50
C GLU A 5 -11.16 -16.11 -15.29
N PHE A 6 -10.04 -15.51 -14.85
CA PHE A 6 -10.06 -14.50 -13.78
C PHE A 6 -10.93 -13.28 -14.11
N MET A 7 -10.87 -12.81 -15.35
CA MET A 7 -11.68 -11.71 -15.90
C MET A 7 -13.17 -12.04 -15.90
N ASN A 8 -13.52 -13.30 -16.16
CA ASN A 8 -14.90 -13.78 -16.13
C ASN A 8 -15.40 -14.00 -14.70
N GLU A 9 -14.52 -14.41 -13.78
CA GLU A 9 -14.89 -14.64 -12.38
C GLU A 9 -15.03 -13.36 -11.57
N LEU A 10 -14.24 -12.31 -11.89
CA LEU A 10 -14.22 -11.05 -11.16
C LEU A 10 -14.30 -9.84 -12.10
N PRO A 11 -15.42 -9.64 -12.82
CA PRO A 11 -15.60 -8.49 -13.70
C PRO A 11 -15.49 -7.15 -12.96
N GLU A 12 -15.84 -7.15 -11.67
CA GLU A 12 -15.75 -5.99 -10.77
C GLU A 12 -14.31 -5.53 -10.58
N ALA A 13 -13.34 -6.45 -10.53
CA ALA A 13 -11.93 -6.12 -10.38
C ALA A 13 -11.44 -5.31 -11.58
N LEU A 14 -11.85 -5.69 -12.80
CA LEU A 14 -11.53 -4.95 -14.02
C LEU A 14 -12.21 -3.59 -14.07
N HIS A 15 -13.49 -3.54 -13.68
CA HIS A 15 -14.24 -2.28 -13.66
C HIS A 15 -13.63 -1.27 -12.67
N SER A 16 -13.16 -1.76 -11.52
CA SER A 16 -12.48 -0.93 -10.51
C SER A 16 -11.18 -0.28 -11.02
N CYS A 17 -10.55 -0.86 -12.05
CA CYS A 17 -9.33 -0.33 -12.65
C CYS A 17 -9.58 0.77 -13.70
N ASN A 18 -10.83 1.02 -14.12
CA ASN A 18 -11.12 2.06 -15.10
C ASN A 18 -11.31 3.43 -14.43
N PHE A 19 -10.19 4.05 -14.08
CA PHE A 19 -10.17 5.35 -13.40
C PHE A 19 -10.71 6.51 -14.25
N ALA A 20 -10.56 6.44 -15.57
CA ALA A 20 -11.05 7.49 -16.46
C ALA A 20 -12.57 7.64 -16.36
N ASP A 21 -13.31 6.53 -16.47
CA ASP A 21 -14.77 6.54 -16.34
C ASP A 21 -15.22 6.98 -14.95
N GLN A 22 -14.52 6.53 -13.90
CA GLN A 22 -14.83 6.91 -12.52
C GLN A 22 -14.68 8.42 -12.30
N ILE A 23 -13.56 9.00 -12.75
CA ILE A 23 -13.27 10.44 -12.61
C ILE A 23 -14.27 11.27 -13.41
N GLU A 24 -14.51 10.90 -14.66
CA GLU A 24 -15.49 11.62 -15.48
C GLU A 24 -16.90 11.55 -14.90
N ASN A 25 -17.29 10.41 -14.33
CA ASN A 25 -18.59 10.29 -13.67
C ASN A 25 -18.72 11.23 -12.47
N VAL A 26 -17.65 11.39 -11.67
CA VAL A 26 -17.62 12.38 -10.59
C VAL A 26 -17.73 13.80 -11.15
N TRP A 27 -17.02 14.13 -12.23
CA TRP A 27 -17.07 15.46 -12.86
C TRP A 27 -18.40 15.83 -13.51
N ARG A 28 -19.29 14.87 -13.77
CA ARG A 28 -20.67 15.17 -14.18
C ARG A 28 -21.48 15.83 -13.07
N HIS A 29 -21.11 15.59 -11.81
CA HIS A 29 -21.85 16.05 -10.64
C HIS A 29 -21.09 17.12 -9.84
N PHE A 30 -19.76 17.12 -9.89
CA PHE A 30 -18.91 18.03 -9.14
C PHE A 30 -17.96 18.80 -10.07
N PRO A 31 -17.79 20.12 -9.88
CA PRO A 31 -16.75 20.90 -10.55
C PRO A 31 -15.35 20.29 -10.42
N ARG A 32 -14.51 20.50 -11.43
CA ARG A 32 -13.14 19.92 -11.46
C ARG A 32 -12.28 20.34 -10.28
N ASN A 33 -12.44 21.58 -9.79
CA ASN A 33 -11.71 22.10 -8.63
C ASN A 33 -12.17 21.52 -7.29
N GLN A 34 -13.22 20.68 -7.26
CA GLN A 34 -13.66 19.94 -6.07
C GLN A 34 -13.18 18.47 -6.07
N LEU A 35 -12.30 18.09 -7.01
CA LEU A 35 -11.68 16.78 -7.04
C LEU A 35 -10.15 16.91 -7.13
N LEU A 36 -9.45 16.49 -6.08
CA LEU A 36 -8.01 16.32 -6.10
C LEU A 36 -7.66 14.86 -6.46
N VAL A 37 -7.03 14.66 -7.62
CA VAL A 37 -6.50 13.36 -8.02
C VAL A 37 -5.02 13.31 -7.66
N LEU A 38 -4.63 12.29 -6.91
CA LEU A 38 -3.26 12.08 -6.44
C LEU A 38 -2.71 10.80 -7.04
N ARG A 39 -1.45 10.83 -7.48
CA ARG A 39 -0.76 9.63 -7.92
C ARG A 39 -0.03 9.01 -6.74
N PHE A 40 -0.19 7.70 -6.56
CA PHE A 40 0.47 6.98 -5.47
C PHE A 40 2.00 7.18 -5.46
N GLN A 41 2.62 7.21 -6.64
CA GLN A 41 4.05 7.44 -6.79
C GLN A 41 4.50 8.80 -6.22
N GLU A 42 3.70 9.86 -6.39
CA GLU A 42 4.00 11.19 -5.80
C GLU A 42 4.00 11.13 -4.28
N MET A 43 3.06 10.38 -3.69
CA MET A 43 3.00 10.18 -2.25
C MET A 43 4.20 9.39 -1.71
N VAL A 44 4.76 8.47 -2.51
CA VAL A 44 5.95 7.70 -2.14
C VAL A 44 7.23 8.54 -2.28
N ASP A 45 7.38 9.23 -3.41
CA ASP A 45 8.61 9.96 -3.75
C ASP A 45 8.70 11.32 -3.04
N ALA A 46 7.56 12.00 -2.90
CA ALA A 46 7.46 13.34 -2.33
C ALA A 46 6.24 13.44 -1.36
N PRO A 47 6.25 12.72 -0.23
CA PRO A 47 5.11 12.66 0.69
C PRO A 47 4.74 14.03 1.27
N ASN A 48 5.73 14.84 1.65
CA ASN A 48 5.47 16.16 2.24
C ASN A 48 4.81 17.11 1.23
N GLU A 49 5.23 17.05 -0.04
CA GLU A 49 4.65 17.86 -1.11
C GLU A 49 3.23 17.41 -1.43
N THR A 50 3.01 16.09 -1.49
CA THR A 50 1.67 15.52 -1.69
C THR A 50 0.72 15.91 -0.55
N ILE A 51 1.18 15.85 0.70
CA ILE A 51 0.41 16.30 1.86
C ILE A 51 0.13 17.80 1.77
N ARG A 52 1.12 18.63 1.42
CA ARG A 52 0.93 20.08 1.24
C ARG A 52 -0.20 20.37 0.24
N ARG A 53 -0.21 19.68 -0.91
CA ARG A 53 -1.28 19.78 -1.91
C ARG A 53 -2.66 19.40 -1.32
N CYS A 54 -2.74 18.38 -0.47
CA CYS A 54 -3.98 18.05 0.23
C CYS A 54 -4.45 19.16 1.17
N PHE A 55 -3.53 19.75 1.95
CA PHE A 55 -3.86 20.86 2.86
C PHE A 55 -4.35 22.08 2.08
N GLU A 56 -3.67 22.43 1.00
CA GLU A 56 -4.06 23.55 0.12
C GLU A 56 -5.43 23.31 -0.52
N PHE A 57 -5.69 22.11 -1.03
CA PHE A 57 -6.98 21.75 -1.60
C PHE A 57 -8.13 21.78 -0.59
N LEU A 58 -7.85 21.42 0.67
CA LEU A 58 -8.82 21.46 1.76
C LEU A 58 -8.93 22.85 2.42
N GLU A 59 -8.16 23.84 1.93
CA GLU A 59 -8.06 25.19 2.50
C GLU A 59 -7.67 25.18 4.00
N LEU A 60 -6.86 24.21 4.41
CA LEU A 60 -6.39 24.05 5.77
C LEU A 60 -5.05 24.76 5.98
N PRO A 61 -4.80 25.34 7.17
CA PRO A 61 -3.48 25.88 7.48
C PRO A 61 -2.45 24.76 7.42
N ILE A 62 -1.36 24.99 6.69
CA ILE A 62 -0.26 24.03 6.58
C ILE A 62 0.28 23.82 7.99
N LEU A 63 0.04 22.64 8.54
CA LEU A 63 0.67 22.24 9.78
C LEU A 63 2.14 22.01 9.45
N THR A 64 3.01 22.91 9.91
CA THR A 64 4.45 22.63 10.05
C THR A 64 4.59 21.52 11.06
N SER A 65 4.36 20.28 10.61
CA SER A 65 4.55 19.10 11.43
C SER A 65 6.05 18.95 11.65
N THR A 66 6.44 18.92 12.92
CA THR A 66 7.77 18.50 13.35
C THR A 66 8.15 17.24 12.60
N SER A 67 9.34 17.24 12.00
CA SER A 67 9.94 16.17 11.20
C SER A 67 10.07 14.86 12.00
N HIS A 68 8.95 14.25 12.38
CA HIS A 68 8.91 12.85 12.71
C HIS A 68 9.00 12.15 11.37
N ARG A 69 10.19 11.63 11.08
CA ARG A 69 10.45 10.76 9.94
C ARG A 69 9.26 9.82 9.81
N LEU A 70 8.44 10.01 8.78
CA LEU A 70 7.28 9.16 8.50
C LEU A 70 7.81 7.73 8.50
N LYS A 71 7.54 7.01 9.59
CA LYS A 71 7.90 5.60 9.67
C LYS A 71 6.87 4.96 8.77
N ASN A 72 7.30 4.59 7.56
CA ASN A 72 6.45 3.85 6.63
C ASN A 72 5.67 2.83 7.45
N ASN A 73 4.35 2.89 7.36
CA ASN A 73 3.45 1.87 7.90
C ASN A 73 3.58 0.59 7.05
N ARG A 74 4.82 0.14 6.83
CA ARG A 74 5.18 -1.25 6.61
C ARG A 74 4.96 -1.95 7.94
N THR A 75 3.70 -1.99 8.36
CA THR A 75 3.27 -2.98 9.32
C THR A 75 3.39 -4.27 8.54
N ASP A 76 4.50 -4.95 8.73
CA ASP A 76 4.68 -6.31 8.27
C ASP A 76 3.71 -7.16 9.08
N TYR A 77 2.43 -7.11 8.67
CA TYR A 77 1.30 -7.68 9.38
C TYR A 77 1.53 -9.17 9.65
N GLN A 78 2.29 -9.82 8.76
CA GLN A 78 2.67 -11.22 8.88
C GLN A 78 3.89 -11.45 9.79
N ALA A 79 4.94 -10.64 9.72
CA ALA A 79 6.02 -10.72 10.71
C ALA A 79 5.50 -10.46 12.13
N ASN A 80 4.61 -9.48 12.28
CA ASN A 80 3.92 -9.21 13.55
C ASN A 80 3.09 -10.41 14.01
N ARG A 81 2.45 -11.16 13.09
CA ARG A 81 1.68 -12.37 13.44
C ARG A 81 2.55 -13.50 13.98
N GLN A 82 3.74 -13.73 13.40
CA GLN A 82 4.64 -14.81 13.85
C GLN A 82 5.35 -14.44 15.16
N VAL A 83 5.78 -13.18 15.31
CA VAL A 83 6.28 -12.66 16.60
C VAL A 83 5.19 -12.78 17.67
N MET A 84 3.94 -12.47 17.33
CA MET A 84 2.79 -12.70 18.23
C MET A 84 2.54 -14.17 18.53
N LYS A 85 2.78 -15.12 17.61
CA LYS A 85 2.71 -16.56 17.92
C LYS A 85 3.77 -16.95 18.94
N ILE A 86 5.01 -16.49 18.78
CA ILE A 86 6.10 -16.75 19.73
C ILE A 86 5.75 -16.16 21.10
N LEU A 87 5.31 -14.90 21.15
CA LEU A 87 4.87 -14.26 22.39
C LEU A 87 3.68 -15.00 23.03
N LYS A 88 2.75 -15.53 22.23
CA LYS A 88 1.63 -16.37 22.72
C LYS A 88 2.15 -17.70 23.30
N THR A 89 3.10 -18.35 22.65
CA THR A 89 3.70 -19.59 23.16
C THR A 89 4.42 -19.35 24.47
N VAL A 90 5.19 -18.26 24.58
CA VAL A 90 5.88 -17.87 25.82
C VAL A 90 4.87 -17.52 26.93
N LYS A 91 3.75 -16.86 26.59
CA LYS A 91 2.66 -16.58 27.55
C LYS A 91 2.00 -17.86 28.08
N ASN A 92 2.05 -18.97 27.34
CA ASN A 92 1.45 -20.24 27.75
C ASN A 92 2.38 -21.10 28.62
N VAL A 93 3.62 -20.67 28.89
CA VAL A 93 4.55 -21.35 29.80
C VAL A 93 4.14 -21.06 31.26
N PRO A 94 3.93 -22.07 32.11
CA PRO A 94 3.65 -21.88 33.54
C PRO A 94 4.75 -21.03 34.20
N LEU A 95 4.38 -20.20 35.18
CA LEU A 95 5.20 -19.13 35.82
C LEU A 95 5.48 -17.91 34.94
N VAL A 96 5.93 -18.08 33.70
CA VAL A 96 6.26 -16.96 32.79
C VAL A 96 5.01 -16.22 32.29
N GLY A 97 3.93 -16.94 32.04
CA GLY A 97 2.65 -16.36 31.62
C GLY A 97 1.99 -15.45 32.66
N ARG A 98 2.16 -15.78 33.95
CA ARG A 98 1.61 -14.98 35.06
C ARG A 98 2.37 -13.67 35.23
N SER A 99 3.69 -13.68 35.15
CA SER A 99 4.52 -12.47 35.27
C SER A 99 4.40 -11.55 34.04
N LEU A 100 4.31 -12.09 32.83
CA LEU A 100 4.08 -11.30 31.61
C LEU A 100 2.69 -10.65 31.53
N SER A 101 1.70 -11.18 32.26
CA SER A 101 0.35 -10.60 32.32
C SER A 101 0.25 -9.38 33.23
N LEU A 102 1.21 -9.22 34.15
CA LEU A 102 1.29 -8.12 35.12
C LEU A 102 2.32 -7.05 34.72
N MET A 103 2.93 -7.18 33.53
CA MET A 103 3.92 -6.22 33.06
C MET A 103 3.27 -4.92 32.54
N PRO A 104 3.87 -3.75 32.85
CA PRO A 104 3.50 -2.47 32.24
C PRO A 104 3.61 -2.50 30.71
N ASN A 105 2.75 -1.73 30.04
CA ASN A 105 2.70 -1.66 28.57
C ASN A 105 4.04 -1.17 27.96
N GLU A 106 4.78 -0.31 28.66
CA GLU A 106 6.08 0.20 28.22
C GLU A 106 7.13 -0.92 28.12
N LEU A 107 7.23 -1.77 29.14
CA LEU A 107 8.13 -2.92 29.17
C LEU A 107 7.78 -3.94 28.08
N ARG A 108 6.48 -4.16 27.84
CA ARG A 108 6.03 -5.03 26.75
C ARG A 108 6.45 -4.49 25.38
N ALA A 109 6.35 -3.19 25.16
CA ALA A 109 6.79 -2.54 23.93
C ALA A 109 8.31 -2.64 23.75
N GLU A 110 9.09 -2.53 24.83
CA GLU A 110 10.54 -2.68 24.81
C GLU A 110 10.98 -4.11 24.47
N ILE A 111 10.36 -5.11 25.10
CA ILE A 111 10.62 -6.54 24.79
C ILE A 111 10.26 -6.83 23.34
N TYR A 112 9.11 -6.33 22.87
CA TYR A 112 8.70 -6.46 21.48
C TYR A 112 9.74 -5.85 20.52
N GLN A 113 10.21 -4.63 20.80
CA GLN A 113 11.26 -3.99 20.00
C GLN A 113 12.55 -4.80 20.01
N LYS A 114 12.99 -5.34 21.16
CA LYS A 114 14.19 -6.19 21.25
C LYS A 114 14.04 -7.49 20.45
N VAL A 115 12.86 -8.12 20.50
CA VAL A 115 12.59 -9.35 19.73
C VAL A 115 12.58 -9.08 18.23
N VAL A 116 11.89 -8.03 17.78
CA VAL A 116 11.82 -7.66 16.36
C VAL A 116 13.19 -7.24 15.80
N THR A 117 13.98 -6.51 16.59
CA THR A 117 15.33 -6.05 16.17
C THR A 117 16.41 -7.11 16.28
N SER A 118 16.16 -8.20 17.02
CA SER A 118 17.08 -9.34 17.14
C SER A 118 17.29 -10.10 15.83
N CYS A 119 18.33 -10.91 15.76
CA CYS A 119 18.59 -11.80 14.62
C CYS A 119 17.44 -12.77 14.33
N ILE A 120 16.69 -13.18 15.37
CA ILE A 120 15.52 -14.06 15.23
C ILE A 120 14.35 -13.28 14.62
N GLY A 121 14.06 -12.08 15.13
CA GLY A 121 13.04 -11.19 14.58
C GLY A 121 13.34 -10.80 13.13
N LYS A 122 14.61 -10.45 12.83
CA LYS A 122 15.07 -10.16 11.47
C LYS A 122 14.97 -11.37 10.54
N ARG A 123 15.30 -12.60 10.99
CA ARG A 123 15.14 -13.82 10.19
C ARG A 123 13.66 -14.19 9.95
N LEU A 124 12.81 -13.97 10.96
CA LEU A 124 11.36 -14.20 10.85
C LEU A 124 10.68 -13.17 9.95
N ALA A 125 11.12 -11.91 9.98
CA ALA A 125 10.65 -10.85 9.09
C ALA A 125 11.19 -11.02 7.66
N ALA A 126 12.46 -11.42 7.51
CA ALA A 126 13.08 -11.67 6.20
C ALA A 126 12.45 -12.85 5.44
N GLY A 127 11.82 -13.78 6.14
CA GLY A 127 11.25 -14.99 5.54
C GLY A 127 9.94 -14.80 4.76
N HIS A 128 9.28 -13.64 4.83
CA HIS A 128 7.90 -13.53 4.34
C HIS A 128 7.52 -12.16 3.76
N PHE A 129 8.44 -11.50 3.04
CA PHE A 129 7.95 -10.87 1.82
C PHE A 129 7.46 -12.01 0.95
N LYS A 130 6.14 -12.28 0.94
CA LYS A 130 5.56 -13.01 -0.18
C LYS A 130 5.68 -12.06 -1.35
N GLN A 131 6.89 -12.01 -1.92
CA GLN A 131 7.10 -11.49 -3.25
C GLN A 131 6.12 -12.30 -4.09
N LEU A 132 5.07 -11.62 -4.55
CA LEU A 132 4.15 -12.25 -5.48
C LEU A 132 5.03 -12.74 -6.62
N ASP A 133 4.82 -13.99 -7.04
CA ASP A 133 5.54 -14.52 -8.17
C ASP A 133 5.36 -13.53 -9.32
N PRO A 134 6.44 -13.14 -10.02
CA PRO A 134 6.32 -12.26 -11.17
C PRO A 134 5.25 -12.79 -12.10
N TYR A 135 4.33 -11.92 -12.53
CA TYR A 135 3.33 -12.30 -13.52
C TYR A 135 4.04 -12.80 -14.78
N ASP A 136 3.41 -13.76 -15.47
CA ASP A 136 3.88 -14.15 -16.79
C ASP A 136 3.93 -12.94 -17.73
N ASN A 137 4.95 -12.88 -18.58
CA ASN A 137 5.14 -11.78 -19.52
C ASN A 137 3.99 -11.69 -20.55
N SER A 138 3.40 -12.84 -20.91
CA SER A 138 2.23 -12.87 -21.81
C SER A 138 1.02 -12.18 -21.16
N LEU A 139 0.78 -12.50 -19.89
CA LEU A 139 -0.28 -11.92 -19.06
C LEU A 139 -0.12 -10.40 -18.91
N LYS A 140 1.11 -9.96 -18.62
CA LYS A 140 1.44 -8.53 -18.54
C LYS A 140 1.10 -7.81 -19.84
N THR A 141 1.44 -8.41 -20.99
CA THR A 141 1.16 -7.84 -22.31
C THR A 141 -0.35 -7.77 -22.59
N GLU A 142 -1.11 -8.81 -22.24
CA GLU A 142 -2.57 -8.83 -22.40
C GLU A 142 -3.24 -7.75 -21.54
N LEU A 143 -2.86 -7.62 -20.26
CA LEU A 143 -3.35 -6.57 -19.36
C LEU A 143 -3.00 -5.16 -19.88
N GLN A 144 -1.77 -4.97 -20.33
CA GLN A 144 -1.32 -3.68 -20.87
C GLN A 144 -2.12 -3.30 -22.12
N SER A 145 -2.34 -4.25 -23.04
CA SER A 145 -3.17 -4.01 -24.22
C SER A 145 -4.61 -3.71 -23.85
N LEU A 146 -5.16 -4.40 -22.85
CA LEU A 146 -6.54 -4.21 -22.39
C LEU A 146 -6.76 -2.80 -21.80
N PHE A 147 -5.84 -2.34 -20.95
CA PHE A 147 -5.98 -1.06 -20.25
C PHE A 147 -5.45 0.15 -21.01
N ARG A 148 -4.71 -0.05 -22.11
CA ARG A 148 -4.13 1.04 -22.91
C ARG A 148 -5.13 2.14 -23.27
N PRO A 149 -6.34 1.83 -23.81
CA PRO A 149 -7.30 2.87 -24.15
C PRO A 149 -7.77 3.68 -22.93
N SER A 150 -7.96 3.01 -21.79
CA SER A 150 -8.36 3.65 -20.54
C SER A 150 -7.23 4.53 -19.96
N ILE A 151 -5.97 4.09 -20.08
CA ILE A 151 -4.80 4.87 -19.66
C ILE A 151 -4.63 6.11 -20.55
N ASP A 152 -4.75 5.96 -21.88
CA ASP A 152 -4.67 7.07 -22.83
C ASP A 152 -5.76 8.12 -22.55
N ARG A 153 -7.00 7.67 -22.27
CA ARG A 153 -8.08 8.57 -21.87
C ARG A 153 -7.80 9.25 -20.53
N LEU A 154 -7.29 8.52 -19.54
CA LEU A 154 -6.92 9.07 -18.23
C LEU A 154 -5.85 10.17 -18.38
N GLU A 155 -4.87 9.93 -19.25
CA GLU A 155 -3.81 10.87 -19.58
C GLU A 155 -4.37 12.16 -20.18
N GLN A 156 -5.29 12.04 -21.14
CA GLN A 156 -5.95 13.19 -21.77
C GLN A 156 -6.76 14.02 -20.78
N ILE A 157 -7.55 13.37 -19.91
CA ILE A 157 -8.45 14.10 -19.02
C ILE A 157 -7.72 14.79 -17.87
N LEU A 158 -6.61 14.21 -17.40
CA LEU A 158 -5.79 14.74 -16.31
C LEU A 158 -4.63 15.62 -16.80
N GLY A 159 -4.23 15.49 -18.06
CA GLY A 159 -3.03 16.14 -18.61
C GLY A 159 -1.72 15.62 -17.99
N TRP A 160 -1.72 14.37 -17.52
CA TRP A 160 -0.54 13.74 -16.91
C TRP A 160 0.36 13.10 -17.96
N ASP A 161 1.58 12.72 -17.58
CA ASP A 161 2.39 11.75 -18.33
C ASP A 161 2.27 10.39 -17.64
N LEU A 162 1.63 9.43 -18.33
CA LEU A 162 1.42 8.07 -17.87
C LEU A 162 2.24 7.06 -18.68
N THR A 163 3.33 7.50 -19.31
CA THR A 163 4.20 6.64 -20.12
C THR A 163 4.72 5.43 -19.33
N ASP A 164 5.00 5.59 -18.03
CA ASP A 164 5.46 4.51 -17.18
C ASP A 164 4.40 3.42 -16.93
N TRP A 165 3.10 3.76 -17.04
CA TRP A 165 2.01 2.77 -16.99
C TRP A 165 1.85 2.02 -18.31
N LYS A 166 2.27 2.64 -19.41
CA LYS A 166 2.22 2.08 -20.78
C LYS A 166 3.47 1.27 -21.12
N ALA A 167 4.55 1.43 -20.38
CA ALA A 167 5.84 0.81 -20.69
C ALA A 167 5.81 -0.70 -20.47
N THR A 168 6.21 -1.44 -21.49
CA THR A 168 6.59 -2.84 -21.34
C THR A 168 7.93 -2.84 -20.62
N THR A 169 7.95 -3.04 -19.30
CA THR A 169 9.23 -3.32 -18.62
C THR A 169 9.75 -4.61 -19.23
N HIS A 170 10.67 -4.50 -20.18
CA HIS A 170 11.57 -5.57 -20.56
C HIS A 170 12.53 -5.71 -19.38
N ALA A 171 12.25 -6.68 -18.52
CA ALA A 171 13.21 -7.22 -17.57
C ALA A 171 13.78 -8.51 -18.16
#